data_AF-A0A8B6HIN2-F1
#
_entry.id   AF-A0A8B6HIN2-F1
#
_cell.length_a   1.000
_cell.length_b   1.000
_cell.length_c   1.000
_cell.angle_alpha   90.00
_cell.angle_beta   90.00
_cell.angle_gamma   90.00
#
_symmetry.space_group_name_H-M   'P 1'
#
loop_
_entity.id
_entity.type
_entity.pdbx_description
1 polymer ?
#
loop_
_entity_poly.entity_id
_entity_poly.type
_entity_poly.pdbx_seq_one_letter_code
_entity_poly.pdbx_strand_id
1 'polypeptide(L)'
;MPGHTNKKQSQRTKGNVRPSSSSQAAQLLVTTGTAATGFIGFSGSPGYVPASQVFDDIDNTLDADFRLVLRKLTKKDSTTKVKALQEFSVLCEEKDIEHLKAVLPFWPRIYNKVALDIDHKVRECTQQSMNTLVLRVRKNLAPYLKSLMGSWLLCQCDTYPTVSTAAQQAFQTAFPPAKQTDALVFCKSVVTEYLVDNLLNQTPNTLSDSTTTEQDEMVNKYNRVLTSSLLALRKLITVLPANQIEDLKHLMNTLLKDGKFWKHGKSTITSIKAAMYTFLAGLCQTMPDVAQEFSKKLSPFILNNIDERDPVICPAVWEAVLSLVNFVKDCWTDVSIEKSLWPKLRNLLENGCYGNCSLIAPDLLPFISKVPPDLLKEENKIYVEFLNHMKLG
;
A
#
# COMPACT_ATOMS: atom_id res chain seq x y z
N MET A 1 -61.94 -13.32 -49.24
CA MET A 1 -61.73 -12.59 -47.98
C MET A 1 -60.26 -12.70 -47.57
N PRO A 2 -59.68 -11.67 -46.93
CA PRO A 2 -58.38 -11.15 -47.34
C PRO A 2 -57.22 -11.37 -46.34
N GLY A 3 -56.01 -11.37 -46.92
CA GLY A 3 -54.70 -10.88 -46.46
C GLY A 3 -54.38 -10.69 -44.98
N HIS A 4 -53.24 -11.25 -44.56
CA HIS A 4 -52.45 -10.69 -43.47
C HIS A 4 -51.03 -10.32 -43.92
N THR A 5 -50.72 -9.05 -43.67
CA THR A 5 -49.57 -8.26 -44.08
C THR A 5 -48.45 -8.33 -43.04
N ASN A 6 -47.21 -8.44 -43.53
CA ASN A 6 -45.98 -8.26 -42.75
C ASN A 6 -45.87 -6.82 -42.23
N LYS A 7 -45.80 -6.62 -40.91
CA LYS A 7 -45.42 -5.33 -40.29
C LYS A 7 -43.95 -5.35 -39.91
N LYS A 8 -43.11 -4.70 -40.72
CA LYS A 8 -41.78 -4.21 -40.31
C LYS A 8 -41.97 -3.00 -39.38
N GLN A 9 -41.45 -3.09 -38.17
CA GLN A 9 -41.39 -1.96 -37.24
C GLN A 9 -40.24 -1.03 -37.67
N SER A 10 -40.57 0.11 -38.28
CA SER A 10 -39.60 1.16 -38.60
C SER A 10 -39.38 2.05 -37.36
N GLN A 11 -38.14 2.10 -36.87
CA GLN A 11 -37.72 3.06 -35.86
C GLN A 11 -37.77 4.47 -36.47
N ARG A 12 -38.61 5.35 -35.91
CA ARG A 12 -38.91 6.67 -36.45
C ARG A 12 -38.15 7.72 -35.63
N THR A 13 -37.01 8.19 -36.12
CA THR A 13 -36.32 9.38 -35.58
C THR A 13 -36.89 10.62 -36.27
N LYS A 14 -37.38 11.58 -35.47
CA LYS A 14 -37.85 12.90 -35.93
C LYS A 14 -36.62 13.83 -36.07
N GLY A 15 -36.51 14.47 -37.23
CA GLY A 15 -35.40 15.38 -37.56
C GLY A 15 -34.27 14.62 -38.24
N ASN A 16 -33.93 15.02 -39.47
CA ASN A 16 -33.02 14.36 -40.41
C ASN A 16 -31.53 14.39 -39.97
N VAL A 17 -31.27 14.21 -38.68
CA VAL A 17 -29.94 14.23 -38.06
C VAL A 17 -29.40 12.82 -38.09
N ARG A 18 -28.28 12.62 -38.79
CA ARG A 18 -27.54 11.36 -38.78
C ARG A 18 -27.20 11.00 -37.33
N PRO A 19 -27.44 9.76 -36.88
CA PRO A 19 -26.98 9.35 -35.56
C PRO A 19 -25.44 9.42 -35.56
N SER A 20 -24.88 10.12 -34.58
CA SER A 20 -23.43 10.23 -34.39
C SER A 20 -22.85 8.83 -34.25
N SER A 21 -22.09 8.37 -35.25
CA SER A 21 -21.39 7.10 -35.13
C SER A 21 -20.14 7.31 -34.27
N SER A 22 -20.07 6.56 -33.17
CA SER A 22 -18.92 6.52 -32.27
C SER A 22 -17.60 6.23 -33.01
N SER A 23 -17.67 5.54 -34.15
CA SER A 23 -16.54 5.25 -35.03
C SER A 23 -15.94 6.51 -35.69
N GLN A 24 -16.74 7.49 -36.10
CA GLN A 24 -16.23 8.72 -36.70
C GLN A 24 -15.64 9.67 -35.66
N ALA A 25 -16.25 9.72 -34.46
CA ALA A 25 -15.69 10.47 -33.34
C ALA A 25 -14.34 9.88 -32.89
N ALA A 26 -14.21 8.54 -32.87
CA ALA A 26 -12.96 7.86 -32.55
C ALA A 26 -11.84 8.15 -33.56
N GLN A 27 -12.15 8.21 -34.86
CA GLN A 27 -11.14 8.52 -35.90
C GLN A 27 -10.64 9.97 -35.84
N LEU A 28 -11.52 10.93 -35.53
CA LEU A 28 -11.12 12.34 -35.40
C LEU A 28 -10.16 12.56 -34.21
N LEU A 29 -10.34 11.82 -33.11
CA LEU A 29 -9.46 11.87 -31.93
C LEU A 29 -8.07 11.26 -32.18
N VAL A 30 -7.98 10.20 -33.01
CA VAL A 30 -6.70 9.61 -33.41
C VAL A 30 -5.89 10.57 -34.29
N THR A 31 -6.56 11.38 -35.10
CA THR A 31 -5.92 12.27 -36.08
C THR A 31 -5.35 13.54 -35.45
N THR A 32 -5.87 13.97 -34.30
CA THR A 32 -5.42 15.18 -33.57
C THR A 32 -4.26 14.94 -32.60
N GLY A 33 -3.66 13.74 -32.58
CA GLY A 33 -2.57 13.39 -31.65
C GLY A 33 -3.01 13.26 -30.19
N THR A 34 -4.29 13.54 -29.89
CA THR A 34 -4.99 13.22 -28.65
C THR A 34 -5.57 11.82 -28.78
N ALA A 35 -4.69 10.81 -28.95
CA ALA A 35 -5.13 9.43 -28.90
C ALA A 35 -5.96 9.23 -27.63
N ALA A 36 -7.23 8.91 -27.78
CA ALA A 36 -8.08 8.48 -26.68
C ALA A 36 -7.53 7.13 -26.19
N THR A 37 -6.53 7.20 -25.31
CA THR A 37 -6.39 6.21 -24.24
C THR A 37 -7.78 6.07 -23.67
N GLY A 38 -8.39 4.90 -23.86
CA GLY A 38 -9.79 4.64 -23.53
C GLY A 38 -10.17 5.35 -22.24
N PHE A 39 -11.12 6.27 -22.35
CA PHE A 39 -11.72 6.93 -21.21
C PHE A 39 -12.50 5.86 -20.43
N ILE A 40 -11.78 5.11 -19.62
CA ILE A 40 -12.28 4.29 -18.53
C ILE A 40 -11.74 4.98 -17.28
N GLY A 41 -12.57 5.83 -16.69
CA GLY A 41 -12.31 6.41 -15.39
C GLY A 41 -12.28 5.32 -14.33
N PHE A 42 -11.10 4.75 -14.07
CA PHE A 42 -10.77 4.07 -12.83
C PHE A 42 -9.34 4.46 -12.47
N SER A 43 -9.24 5.59 -11.78
CA SER A 43 -8.07 6.01 -11.03
C SER A 43 -7.79 5.00 -9.92
N GLY A 44 -7.09 3.89 -10.22
CA GLY A 44 -6.39 3.05 -9.25
C GLY A 44 -7.12 2.66 -7.96
N SER A 45 -8.44 2.74 -7.88
CA SER A 45 -9.14 2.65 -6.60
C SER A 45 -9.08 1.20 -6.11
N PRO A 46 -8.71 0.96 -4.84
CA PRO A 46 -8.68 -0.38 -4.25
C PRO A 46 -10.09 -0.99 -4.08
N GLY A 47 -11.15 -0.21 -4.34
CA GLY A 47 -12.52 -0.64 -4.21
C GLY A 47 -12.83 -1.90 -5.03
N TYR A 48 -13.51 -2.86 -4.40
CA TYR A 48 -13.96 -4.08 -5.03
C TYR A 48 -14.78 -3.77 -6.29
N VAL A 49 -14.30 -4.26 -7.43
CA VAL A 49 -15.05 -4.28 -8.68
C VAL A 49 -15.61 -5.68 -8.90
N PRO A 50 -16.93 -5.86 -9.04
CA PRO A 50 -17.54 -7.17 -9.29
C PRO A 50 -16.89 -7.88 -10.47
N ALA A 51 -16.65 -9.19 -10.33
CA ALA A 51 -15.98 -10.00 -11.35
C ALA A 51 -16.68 -9.97 -12.72
N SER A 52 -18.00 -9.77 -12.74
CA SER A 52 -18.81 -9.68 -13.96
C SER A 52 -18.45 -8.49 -14.85
N GLN A 53 -18.15 -7.33 -14.26
CA GLN A 53 -17.78 -6.12 -15.00
C GLN A 53 -16.36 -6.19 -15.60
N VAL A 54 -15.55 -7.18 -15.20
CA VAL A 54 -14.17 -7.38 -15.68
C VAL A 54 -14.14 -8.08 -17.05
N PHE A 55 -15.22 -8.80 -17.39
CA PHE A 55 -15.21 -9.80 -18.44
C PHE A 55 -15.77 -9.30 -19.77
N ASP A 56 -16.72 -8.37 -19.76
CA ASP A 56 -17.29 -7.81 -21.00
C ASP A 56 -16.23 -7.13 -21.88
N ASP A 57 -15.09 -6.76 -21.28
CA ASP A 57 -13.97 -6.08 -21.93
C ASP A 57 -12.91 -7.03 -22.51
N ILE A 58 -12.92 -8.34 -22.24
CA ILE A 58 -11.84 -9.23 -22.73
C ILE A 58 -12.01 -9.47 -24.23
N ASP A 59 -11.17 -8.79 -25.02
CA ASP A 59 -11.28 -8.71 -26.47
C ASP A 59 -11.09 -10.08 -27.15
N ASN A 60 -11.89 -10.30 -28.21
CA ASN A 60 -11.74 -11.42 -29.12
C ASN A 60 -10.45 -11.38 -29.96
N THR A 61 -9.70 -10.28 -29.91
CA THR A 61 -8.37 -10.13 -30.53
C THR A 61 -7.24 -10.76 -29.73
N LEU A 62 -7.42 -11.05 -28.43
CA LEU A 62 -6.42 -11.75 -27.62
C LEU A 62 -6.22 -13.19 -28.10
N ASP A 63 -5.00 -13.72 -28.00
CA ASP A 63 -4.76 -15.15 -28.16
C ASP A 63 -5.67 -15.97 -27.23
N ALA A 64 -6.17 -17.11 -27.74
CA ALA A 64 -7.20 -17.90 -27.07
C ALA A 64 -6.75 -18.45 -25.71
N ASP A 65 -5.46 -18.80 -25.58
CA ASP A 65 -4.90 -19.36 -24.35
C ASP A 65 -4.79 -18.27 -23.28
N PHE A 66 -4.28 -17.08 -23.65
CA PHE A 66 -4.28 -15.93 -22.75
C PHE A 66 -5.70 -15.55 -22.32
N ARG A 67 -6.65 -15.54 -23.25
CA ARG A 67 -8.06 -15.26 -22.94
C ARG A 67 -8.61 -16.26 -21.92
N LEU A 68 -8.34 -17.55 -22.11
CA LEU A 68 -8.78 -18.61 -21.20
C LEU A 68 -8.18 -18.42 -19.81
N VAL A 69 -6.88 -18.19 -19.73
CA VAL A 69 -6.16 -18.03 -18.46
C VAL A 69 -6.64 -16.80 -17.70
N LEU A 70 -6.76 -15.64 -18.36
CA LEU A 70 -7.28 -14.42 -17.71
C LEU A 70 -8.70 -14.62 -17.17
N ARG A 71 -9.54 -15.43 -17.83
CA ARG A 71 -10.87 -15.79 -17.33
C ARG A 71 -10.85 -16.75 -16.14
N LYS A 72 -9.85 -17.64 -16.03
CA LYS A 72 -9.67 -18.50 -14.86
C LYS A 72 -9.27 -17.66 -13.63
N LEU A 73 -8.48 -16.60 -13.80
CA LEU A 73 -8.03 -15.71 -12.72
C LEU A 73 -9.16 -14.91 -12.05
N THR A 74 -10.30 -14.75 -12.70
CA THR A 74 -11.47 -14.06 -12.12
C THR A 74 -12.37 -14.96 -11.29
N LYS A 75 -12.15 -16.29 -11.32
CA LYS A 75 -12.91 -17.26 -10.54
C LYS A 75 -12.68 -17.08 -9.05
N LYS A 76 -13.50 -17.73 -8.22
CA LYS A 76 -13.36 -17.67 -6.75
C LYS A 76 -12.23 -18.58 -6.26
N ASP A 77 -12.20 -19.81 -6.76
CA ASP A 77 -11.33 -20.89 -6.28
C ASP A 77 -9.83 -20.57 -6.41
N SER A 78 -9.11 -20.63 -5.29
CA SER A 78 -7.69 -20.32 -5.21
C SER A 78 -6.83 -21.32 -5.98
N THR A 79 -7.18 -22.61 -5.96
CA THR A 79 -6.43 -23.64 -6.70
C THR A 79 -6.46 -23.39 -8.21
N THR A 80 -7.62 -23.01 -8.73
CA THR A 80 -7.83 -22.61 -10.12
C THR A 80 -7.00 -21.38 -10.48
N LYS A 81 -6.96 -20.36 -9.60
CA LYS A 81 -6.13 -19.17 -9.81
C LYS A 81 -4.64 -19.51 -9.82
N VAL A 82 -4.16 -20.33 -8.89
CA VAL A 82 -2.75 -20.75 -8.84
C VAL A 82 -2.36 -21.47 -10.13
N LYS A 83 -3.16 -22.44 -10.58
CA LYS A 83 -2.90 -23.15 -11.85
C LYS A 83 -2.93 -22.19 -13.04
N ALA A 84 -3.88 -21.25 -13.06
CA ALA A 84 -3.97 -20.25 -14.11
C ALA A 84 -2.77 -19.28 -14.12
N LEU A 85 -2.24 -18.88 -12.96
CA LEU A 85 -1.03 -18.05 -12.88
C LEU A 85 0.20 -18.81 -13.38
N GLN A 86 0.32 -20.10 -13.07
CA GLN A 86 1.39 -20.95 -13.60
C GLN A 86 1.29 -21.09 -15.13
N GLU A 87 0.09 -21.38 -15.64
CA GLU A 87 -0.20 -21.42 -17.09
C GLU A 87 0.10 -20.06 -17.76
N PHE A 88 -0.28 -18.94 -17.11
CA PHE A 88 0.04 -17.58 -17.59
C PHE A 88 1.55 -17.37 -17.73
N SER A 89 2.34 -17.80 -16.75
CA SER A 89 3.80 -17.68 -16.78
C SER A 89 4.39 -18.45 -17.95
N VAL A 90 3.94 -19.70 -18.17
CA VAL A 90 4.37 -20.52 -19.31
C VAL A 90 4.03 -19.81 -20.63
N LEU A 91 2.81 -19.29 -20.78
CA LEU A 91 2.42 -18.54 -21.98
C LEU A 91 3.29 -17.28 -22.20
N CYS A 92 3.70 -16.59 -21.14
CA CYS A 92 4.60 -15.44 -21.25
C CYS A 92 5.99 -15.84 -21.76
N GLU A 93 6.47 -17.03 -21.39
CA GLU A 93 7.77 -17.56 -21.83
C GLU A 93 7.72 -18.01 -23.28
N GLU A 94 6.66 -18.73 -23.68
CA GLU A 94 6.54 -19.38 -24.98
C GLU A 94 6.06 -18.45 -26.09
N LYS A 95 5.12 -17.54 -25.81
CA LYS A 95 4.47 -16.73 -26.85
C LYS A 95 5.33 -15.51 -27.24
N ASP A 96 5.12 -15.07 -28.47
CA ASP A 96 5.78 -13.88 -29.02
C ASP A 96 5.36 -12.59 -28.33
N ILE A 97 6.27 -11.62 -28.34
CA ILE A 97 6.10 -10.33 -27.67
C ILE A 97 4.82 -9.58 -28.08
N GLU A 98 4.33 -9.75 -29.31
CA GLU A 98 3.10 -9.09 -29.76
C GLU A 98 1.85 -9.62 -29.04
N HIS A 99 1.80 -10.92 -28.73
CA HIS A 99 0.72 -11.48 -27.91
C HIS A 99 0.77 -10.93 -26.47
N LEU A 100 1.98 -10.81 -25.90
CA LEU A 100 2.15 -10.25 -24.55
C LEU A 100 1.76 -8.77 -24.51
N LYS A 101 2.12 -7.98 -25.53
CA LYS A 101 1.69 -6.57 -25.64
C LYS A 101 0.17 -6.45 -25.68
N ALA A 102 -0.52 -7.36 -26.39
CA ALA A 102 -1.98 -7.38 -26.44
C ALA A 102 -2.61 -7.67 -25.06
N VAL A 103 -1.92 -8.39 -24.18
CA VAL A 103 -2.37 -8.68 -22.80
C VAL A 103 -2.23 -7.46 -21.87
N LEU A 104 -1.22 -6.60 -22.08
CA LEU A 104 -0.89 -5.52 -21.14
C LEU A 104 -2.03 -4.55 -20.79
N PRO A 105 -2.93 -4.14 -21.71
CA PRO A 105 -4.09 -3.33 -21.37
C PRO A 105 -5.01 -3.95 -20.30
N PHE A 106 -5.10 -5.28 -20.25
CA PHE A 106 -5.99 -6.01 -19.35
C PHE A 106 -5.30 -6.36 -18.02
N TRP A 107 -3.97 -6.46 -18.05
CA TRP A 107 -3.20 -6.94 -16.91
C TRP A 107 -3.38 -6.11 -15.63
N PRO A 108 -3.37 -4.76 -15.61
CA PRO A 108 -3.53 -3.98 -14.38
C PRO A 108 -4.78 -4.33 -13.59
N ARG A 109 -5.92 -4.50 -14.27
CA ARG A 109 -7.18 -4.82 -13.61
C ARG A 109 -7.16 -6.20 -12.98
N ILE A 110 -6.59 -7.18 -13.67
CA ILE A 110 -6.46 -8.56 -13.16
C ILE A 110 -5.43 -8.59 -12.03
N TYR A 111 -4.24 -8.03 -12.26
CA TYR A 111 -3.14 -7.98 -11.31
C TYR A 111 -3.57 -7.38 -9.98
N ASN A 112 -4.19 -6.20 -9.96
CA ASN A 112 -4.60 -5.54 -8.72
C ASN A 112 -5.61 -6.39 -7.92
N LYS A 113 -6.41 -7.21 -8.59
CA LYS A 113 -7.34 -8.14 -7.93
C LYS A 113 -6.63 -9.35 -7.33
N VAL A 114 -5.81 -10.06 -8.11
CA VAL A 114 -5.14 -11.29 -7.65
C VAL A 114 -3.94 -11.02 -6.73
N ALA A 115 -3.31 -9.85 -6.86
CA ALA A 115 -2.28 -9.37 -5.94
C ALA A 115 -2.83 -9.09 -4.53
N LEU A 116 -4.14 -8.89 -4.40
CA LEU A 116 -4.84 -8.70 -3.12
C LEU A 116 -5.63 -9.94 -2.69
N ASP A 117 -5.41 -11.10 -3.31
CA ASP A 117 -6.17 -12.31 -2.99
C ASP A 117 -6.00 -12.72 -1.51
N ILE A 118 -7.05 -13.31 -0.92
CA ILE A 118 -7.01 -13.80 0.46
C ILE A 118 -5.91 -14.86 0.62
N ASP A 119 -5.76 -15.73 -0.39
CA ASP A 119 -4.80 -16.82 -0.40
C ASP A 119 -3.39 -16.32 -0.73
N HIS A 120 -2.45 -16.56 0.18
CA HIS A 120 -1.05 -16.16 0.01
C HIS A 120 -0.38 -16.84 -1.18
N LYS A 121 -0.80 -18.05 -1.55
CA LYS A 121 -0.23 -18.76 -2.70
C LYS A 121 -0.67 -18.12 -4.02
N VAL A 122 -1.91 -17.65 -4.10
CA VAL A 122 -2.36 -16.86 -5.27
C VAL A 122 -1.55 -15.57 -5.39
N ARG A 123 -1.33 -14.86 -4.26
CA ARG A 123 -0.51 -13.64 -4.27
C ARG A 123 0.94 -13.92 -4.67
N GLU A 124 1.56 -14.96 -4.13
CA GLU A 124 2.93 -15.38 -4.46
C GLU A 124 3.06 -15.69 -5.95
N CYS A 125 2.19 -16.56 -6.49
CA CYS A 125 2.19 -16.89 -7.91
C CYS A 125 1.91 -15.68 -8.78
N THR A 126 1.11 -14.71 -8.32
CA THR A 126 0.88 -13.45 -9.04
C THR A 126 2.17 -12.67 -9.22
N GLN A 127 3.02 -12.62 -8.18
CA GLN A 127 4.31 -11.93 -8.27
C GLN A 127 5.32 -12.70 -9.13
N GLN A 128 5.30 -14.03 -9.09
CA GLN A 128 6.09 -14.88 -9.99
C GLN A 128 5.70 -14.67 -11.46
N SER A 129 4.40 -14.67 -11.76
CA SER A 129 3.86 -14.33 -13.08
C SER A 129 4.21 -12.91 -13.51
N MET A 130 4.16 -11.95 -12.58
CA MET A 130 4.59 -10.58 -12.85
C MET A 130 6.08 -10.54 -13.24
N ASN A 131 6.95 -11.26 -12.51
CA ASN A 131 8.37 -11.37 -12.82
C ASN A 131 8.60 -11.94 -14.23
N THR A 132 7.92 -13.03 -14.60
CA THR A 132 8.02 -13.62 -15.95
C THR A 132 7.53 -12.65 -17.02
N LEU A 133 6.40 -11.98 -16.80
CA LEU A 133 5.85 -10.99 -17.74
C LEU A 133 6.84 -9.85 -17.98
N VAL A 134 7.38 -9.24 -16.91
CA VAL A 134 8.27 -8.06 -17.04
C VAL A 134 9.61 -8.38 -17.72
N LEU A 135 10.15 -9.59 -17.54
CA LEU A 135 11.32 -10.06 -18.28
C LEU A 135 11.13 -9.99 -19.79
N ARG A 136 9.91 -10.30 -20.23
CA ARG A 136 9.54 -10.39 -21.63
C ARG A 136 9.13 -9.03 -22.18
N VAL A 137 8.23 -8.31 -21.50
CA VAL A 137 7.67 -7.04 -22.02
C VAL A 137 8.56 -5.83 -21.84
N ARG A 138 9.44 -5.83 -20.82
CA ARG A 138 10.41 -4.75 -20.55
C ARG A 138 9.73 -3.36 -20.59
N LYS A 139 10.26 -2.43 -21.40
CA LYS A 139 9.76 -1.05 -21.55
C LYS A 139 8.29 -0.95 -21.97
N ASN A 140 7.71 -1.99 -22.56
CA ASN A 140 6.29 -1.97 -22.96
C ASN A 140 5.35 -1.93 -21.75
N LEU A 141 5.83 -2.23 -20.54
CA LEU A 141 5.05 -2.08 -19.30
C LEU A 141 4.82 -0.62 -18.90
N ALA A 142 5.69 0.30 -19.33
CA ALA A 142 5.72 1.68 -18.85
C ALA A 142 4.36 2.43 -18.91
N PRO A 143 3.53 2.29 -19.97
CA PRO A 143 2.22 2.95 -20.03
C PRO A 143 1.26 2.52 -18.91
N TYR A 144 1.45 1.33 -18.34
CA TYR A 144 0.56 0.73 -17.34
C TYR A 144 1.10 0.85 -15.92
N LEU A 145 2.31 1.40 -15.76
CA LEU A 145 3.06 1.32 -14.51
C LEU A 145 2.33 2.00 -13.34
N LYS A 146 1.73 3.18 -13.57
CA LYS A 146 0.97 3.90 -12.55
C LYS A 146 -0.23 3.10 -12.03
N SER A 147 -0.85 2.28 -12.88
CA SER A 147 -1.99 1.45 -12.52
C SER A 147 -1.59 0.18 -11.76
N LEU A 148 -0.32 -0.22 -11.82
CA LEU A 148 0.21 -1.43 -11.18
C LEU A 148 0.95 -1.13 -9.87
N MET A 149 1.64 0.01 -9.81
CA MET A 149 2.65 0.26 -8.77
C MET A 149 2.07 0.31 -7.35
N GLY A 150 0.82 0.75 -7.17
CA GLY A 150 0.17 0.80 -5.86
C GLY A 150 0.08 -0.59 -5.21
N SER A 151 -0.58 -1.54 -5.88
CA SER A 151 -0.67 -2.92 -5.41
C SER A 151 0.67 -3.63 -5.42
N TRP A 152 1.56 -3.32 -6.36
CA TRP A 152 2.90 -3.93 -6.42
C TRP A 152 3.77 -3.54 -5.22
N LEU A 153 3.83 -2.26 -4.87
CA LEU A 153 4.57 -1.81 -3.69
C LEU A 153 3.95 -2.37 -2.40
N LEU A 154 2.62 -2.46 -2.35
CA LEU A 154 1.93 -3.11 -1.24
C LEU A 154 2.34 -4.58 -1.10
N CYS A 155 2.45 -5.34 -2.19
CA CYS A 155 2.93 -6.72 -2.17
C CYS A 155 4.41 -6.83 -1.75
N GLN A 156 5.27 -5.85 -2.06
CA GLN A 156 6.66 -5.84 -1.55
C GLN A 156 6.73 -5.73 -0.01
N CYS A 157 5.63 -5.36 0.63
CA CYS A 157 5.45 -5.24 2.07
C CYS A 157 4.40 -6.23 2.61
N ASP A 158 4.11 -7.32 1.89
CA ASP A 158 3.18 -8.37 2.34
C ASP A 158 3.67 -9.01 3.64
N THR A 159 2.73 -9.40 4.51
CA THR A 159 3.02 -10.07 5.78
C THR A 159 3.55 -11.50 5.60
N TYR A 160 3.38 -12.08 4.41
CA TYR A 160 3.97 -13.37 4.04
C TYR A 160 5.32 -13.16 3.34
N PRO A 161 6.44 -13.64 3.92
CA PRO A 161 7.78 -13.40 3.37
C PRO A 161 7.99 -13.89 1.93
N THR A 162 7.33 -14.98 1.54
CA THR A 162 7.43 -15.51 0.16
C THR A 162 6.79 -14.57 -0.86
N VAL A 163 5.66 -13.93 -0.51
CA VAL A 163 4.98 -12.95 -1.37
C VAL A 163 5.83 -11.69 -1.49
N SER A 164 6.32 -11.16 -0.35
CA SER A 164 7.11 -9.92 -0.35
C SER A 164 8.43 -10.08 -1.09
N THR A 165 9.13 -11.19 -0.90
CA THR A 165 10.37 -11.51 -1.63
C THR A 165 10.11 -11.64 -3.13
N ALA A 166 9.05 -12.36 -3.54
CA ALA A 166 8.71 -12.50 -4.96
C ALA A 166 8.33 -11.15 -5.61
N ALA A 167 7.58 -10.29 -4.90
CA ALA A 167 7.25 -8.94 -5.38
C ALA A 167 8.48 -8.06 -5.55
N GLN A 168 9.42 -8.13 -4.60
CA GLN A 168 10.69 -7.39 -4.65
C GLN A 168 11.56 -7.87 -5.80
N GLN A 169 11.65 -9.19 -5.99
CA GLN A 169 12.37 -9.77 -7.13
C GLN A 169 11.77 -9.32 -8.46
N ALA A 170 10.44 -9.38 -8.62
CA ALA A 170 9.77 -8.89 -9.82
C ALA A 170 10.10 -7.42 -10.10
N PHE A 171 10.13 -6.58 -9.06
CA PHE A 171 10.47 -5.16 -9.19
C PHE A 171 11.93 -4.95 -9.60
N GLN A 172 12.87 -5.66 -8.98
CA GLN A 172 14.29 -5.61 -9.31
C GLN A 172 14.56 -6.10 -10.74
N THR A 173 13.82 -7.10 -11.20
CA THR A 173 13.88 -7.60 -12.56
C THR A 173 13.35 -6.57 -13.58
N ALA A 174 12.24 -5.89 -13.25
CA ALA A 174 11.68 -4.85 -14.11
C ALA A 174 12.56 -3.59 -14.17
N PHE A 175 13.20 -3.24 -13.06
CA PHE A 175 13.97 -2.00 -12.90
C PHE A 175 15.37 -2.29 -12.35
N PRO A 176 16.41 -2.14 -13.19
CA PRO A 176 17.79 -2.17 -12.73
C PRO A 176 18.02 -1.18 -11.58
N PRO A 177 18.99 -1.39 -10.67
CA PRO A 177 19.19 -0.54 -9.50
C PRO A 177 19.20 0.97 -9.80
N ALA A 178 19.85 1.39 -10.89
CA ALA A 178 19.91 2.78 -11.33
C ALA A 178 18.56 3.40 -11.78
N LYS A 179 17.50 2.61 -11.93
CA LYS A 179 16.17 3.01 -12.41
C LYS A 179 15.04 2.79 -11.41
N GLN A 180 15.33 2.17 -10.28
CA GLN A 180 14.32 1.88 -9.26
C GLN A 180 13.72 3.16 -8.67
N THR A 181 14.58 4.12 -8.30
CA THR A 181 14.13 5.42 -7.78
C THR A 181 13.35 6.20 -8.84
N ASP A 182 13.81 6.23 -10.09
CA ASP A 182 13.11 6.89 -11.20
C ASP A 182 11.69 6.34 -11.38
N ALA A 183 11.52 5.01 -11.30
CA ALA A 183 10.22 4.37 -11.42
C ALA A 183 9.28 4.74 -10.26
N LEU A 184 9.80 4.80 -9.03
CA LEU A 184 9.03 5.23 -7.86
C LEU A 184 8.66 6.72 -7.95
N VAL A 185 9.59 7.57 -8.36
CA VAL A 185 9.35 9.01 -8.60
C VAL A 185 8.23 9.22 -9.62
N PHE A 186 8.25 8.46 -10.72
CA PHE A 186 7.21 8.53 -11.75
C PHE A 186 5.81 8.18 -11.23
N CYS A 187 5.72 7.28 -10.25
CA CYS A 187 4.45 6.78 -9.71
C CYS A 187 4.06 7.40 -8.36
N LYS A 188 4.91 8.24 -7.75
CA LYS A 188 4.81 8.61 -6.33
C LYS A 188 3.43 9.09 -5.89
N SER A 189 2.83 10.05 -6.58
CA SER A 189 1.53 10.62 -6.19
C SER A 189 0.41 9.57 -6.21
N VAL A 190 0.29 8.82 -7.31
CA VAL A 190 -0.75 7.79 -7.48
C VAL A 190 -0.58 6.66 -6.45
N VAL A 191 0.67 6.28 -6.17
CA VAL A 191 0.97 5.26 -5.16
C VAL A 191 0.62 5.76 -3.77
N THR A 192 1.01 6.98 -3.41
CA THR A 192 0.68 7.57 -2.10
C THR A 192 -0.83 7.72 -1.93
N GLU A 193 -1.55 8.18 -2.95
CA GLU A 193 -3.03 8.26 -2.94
C GLU A 193 -3.67 6.90 -2.71
N TYR A 194 -3.21 5.86 -3.41
CA TYR A 194 -3.68 4.49 -3.23
C TYR A 194 -3.47 3.97 -1.79
N LEU A 195 -2.29 4.22 -1.22
CA LEU A 195 -1.97 3.78 0.14
C LEU A 195 -2.74 4.57 1.20
N VAL A 196 -2.94 5.89 0.99
CA VAL A 196 -3.77 6.72 1.87
C VAL A 196 -5.23 6.27 1.82
N ASP A 197 -5.76 5.94 0.64
CA ASP A 197 -7.12 5.42 0.48
C ASP A 197 -7.31 4.10 1.23
N ASN A 198 -6.34 3.18 1.17
CA ASN A 198 -6.34 1.94 1.97
C ASN A 198 -6.46 2.22 3.48
N LEU A 199 -5.83 3.27 3.97
CA LEU A 199 -5.79 3.60 5.40
C LEU A 199 -7.03 4.37 5.87
N LEU A 200 -7.68 5.15 4.99
CA LEU A 200 -8.76 6.05 5.38
C LEU A 200 -10.15 5.59 4.94
N ASN A 201 -10.25 4.89 3.80
CA ASN A 201 -11.53 4.65 3.13
C ASN A 201 -11.86 3.18 2.95
N GLN A 202 -10.84 2.31 2.90
CA GLN A 202 -11.08 0.88 2.77
C GLN A 202 -11.57 0.23 4.06
N THR A 203 -12.32 -0.85 3.90
CA THR A 203 -12.94 -1.67 4.95
C THR A 203 -12.92 -3.14 4.51
N PRO A 204 -13.22 -4.11 5.40
CA PRO A 204 -13.38 -5.50 5.00
C PRO A 204 -14.35 -5.67 3.81
N ASN A 205 -15.45 -4.92 3.80
CA ASN A 205 -16.51 -4.99 2.79
C ASN A 205 -16.18 -4.25 1.49
N THR A 206 -15.31 -3.25 1.50
CA THR A 206 -14.89 -2.59 0.25
C THR A 206 -13.75 -3.34 -0.42
N LEU A 207 -12.97 -4.13 0.33
CA LEU A 207 -11.86 -4.93 -0.21
C LEU A 207 -12.26 -6.35 -0.61
N SER A 208 -13.43 -6.82 -0.17
CA SER A 208 -13.87 -8.20 -0.34
C SER A 208 -15.37 -8.26 -0.59
N ASP A 209 -15.80 -9.32 -1.28
CA ASP A 209 -17.21 -9.55 -1.54
C ASP A 209 -17.85 -10.32 -0.37
N SER A 210 -18.69 -9.66 0.43
CA SER A 210 -19.36 -10.28 1.58
C SER A 210 -20.32 -11.41 1.22
N THR A 211 -20.68 -11.56 -0.07
CA THR A 211 -21.51 -12.68 -0.52
C THR A 211 -20.71 -13.95 -0.78
N THR A 212 -19.38 -13.83 -0.93
CA THR A 212 -18.52 -14.96 -1.29
C THR A 212 -17.31 -15.14 -0.39
N THR A 213 -16.92 -14.18 0.41
CA THR A 213 -15.77 -14.27 1.32
C THR A 213 -16.26 -14.32 2.76
N GLU A 214 -15.71 -15.23 3.56
CA GLU A 214 -16.08 -15.33 4.97
C GLU A 214 -15.59 -14.10 5.75
N GLN A 215 -16.35 -13.69 6.77
CA GLN A 215 -16.08 -12.45 7.50
C GLN A 215 -14.66 -12.39 8.07
N ASP A 216 -14.16 -13.49 8.63
CA ASP A 216 -12.81 -13.56 9.20
C ASP A 216 -11.73 -13.43 8.11
N GLU A 217 -11.94 -14.00 6.92
CA GLU A 217 -11.04 -13.83 5.78
C GLU A 217 -11.03 -12.38 5.28
N MET A 218 -12.19 -11.72 5.24
CA MET A 218 -12.30 -10.31 4.85
C MET A 218 -11.55 -9.41 5.82
N VAL A 219 -11.70 -9.66 7.13
CA VAL A 219 -11.00 -8.92 8.19
C VAL A 219 -9.49 -9.18 8.11
N ASN A 220 -9.06 -10.42 7.93
CA ASN A 220 -7.65 -10.76 7.77
C ASN A 220 -7.01 -10.10 6.55
N LYS A 221 -7.72 -10.07 5.41
CA LYS A 221 -7.28 -9.33 4.21
C LYS A 221 -7.17 -7.84 4.49
N TYR A 222 -8.17 -7.22 5.13
CA TYR A 222 -8.13 -5.81 5.48
C TYR A 222 -6.95 -5.48 6.40
N ASN A 223 -6.75 -6.27 7.46
CA ASN A 223 -5.62 -6.09 8.39
C ASN A 223 -4.28 -6.17 7.67
N ARG A 224 -4.10 -7.14 6.76
CA ARG A 224 -2.90 -7.22 5.92
C ARG A 224 -2.72 -5.99 5.04
N VAL A 225 -3.78 -5.52 4.39
CA VAL A 225 -3.73 -4.30 3.54
C VAL A 225 -3.34 -3.07 4.36
N LEU A 226 -3.84 -2.92 5.59
CA LEU A 226 -3.44 -1.83 6.49
C LEU A 226 -1.95 -1.91 6.85
N THR A 227 -1.50 -3.07 7.33
CA THR A 227 -0.10 -3.31 7.71
C THR A 227 0.83 -3.02 6.53
N SER A 228 0.56 -3.62 5.37
CA SER A 228 1.39 -3.45 4.17
C SER A 228 1.33 -2.03 3.64
N SER A 229 0.23 -1.29 3.82
CA SER A 229 0.13 0.11 3.38
C SER A 229 1.00 1.05 4.21
N LEU A 230 1.04 0.87 5.54
CA LEU A 230 1.91 1.63 6.44
C LEU A 230 3.38 1.38 6.12
N LEU A 231 3.76 0.10 5.92
CA LEU A 231 5.12 -0.27 5.55
C LEU A 231 5.51 0.24 4.14
N ALA A 232 4.58 0.20 3.19
CA ALA A 232 4.80 0.72 1.84
C ALA A 232 4.97 2.26 1.84
N LEU A 233 4.18 2.99 2.63
CA LEU A 233 4.36 4.43 2.83
C LEU A 233 5.74 4.74 3.43
N ARG A 234 6.13 4.03 4.50
CA ARG A 234 7.47 4.15 5.09
C ARG A 234 8.56 3.92 4.04
N LYS A 235 8.46 2.82 3.29
CA LYS A 235 9.43 2.48 2.25
C LYS A 235 9.53 3.59 1.19
N LEU A 236 8.39 4.11 0.74
CA LEU A 236 8.33 5.15 -0.28
C LEU A 236 9.01 6.45 0.19
N ILE A 237 8.66 6.94 1.39
CA ILE A 237 9.23 8.19 1.92
C ILE A 237 10.70 8.06 2.33
N THR A 238 11.22 6.84 2.53
CA THR A 238 12.64 6.62 2.82
C THR A 238 13.50 6.50 1.56
N VAL A 239 12.94 5.95 0.47
CA VAL A 239 13.69 5.71 -0.79
C VAL A 239 13.69 6.94 -1.70
N LEU A 240 12.64 7.76 -1.65
CA LEU A 240 12.54 8.94 -2.52
C LEU A 240 13.55 10.04 -2.10
N PRO A 241 14.09 10.80 -3.06
CA PRO A 241 14.88 12.00 -2.77
C PRO A 241 14.05 13.07 -2.05
N ALA A 242 14.68 13.89 -1.20
CA ALA A 242 14.01 14.91 -0.39
C ALA A 242 13.09 15.85 -1.19
N ASN A 243 13.53 16.32 -2.36
CA ASN A 243 12.72 17.17 -3.23
C ASN A 243 11.47 16.46 -3.80
N GLN A 244 11.50 15.14 -3.91
CA GLN A 244 10.36 14.34 -4.37
C GLN A 244 9.39 14.01 -3.24
N ILE A 245 9.89 13.94 -2.00
CA ILE A 245 9.09 13.80 -0.78
C ILE A 245 8.30 15.08 -0.49
N GLU A 246 8.88 16.25 -0.78
CA GLU A 246 8.23 17.56 -0.65
C GLU A 246 6.86 17.59 -1.36
N ASP A 247 6.80 17.06 -2.58
CA ASP A 247 5.56 16.97 -3.38
C ASP A 247 4.45 16.17 -2.68
N LEU A 248 4.80 15.27 -1.75
CA LEU A 248 3.88 14.38 -1.05
C LEU A 248 3.35 14.95 0.28
N LYS A 249 3.84 16.12 0.73
CA LYS A 249 3.42 16.73 2.00
C LYS A 249 1.92 16.91 2.13
N HIS A 250 1.25 17.34 1.06
CA HIS A 250 -0.20 17.54 1.09
C HIS A 250 -0.98 16.23 1.36
N LEU A 251 -0.51 15.10 0.83
CA LEU A 251 -1.10 13.77 1.07
C LEU A 251 -0.80 13.29 2.50
N MET A 252 0.42 13.51 3.00
CA MET A 252 0.76 13.21 4.40
C MET A 252 -0.08 14.04 5.38
N ASN A 253 -0.28 15.32 5.08
CA ASN A 253 -1.15 16.20 5.87
C ASN A 253 -2.60 15.72 5.85
N THR A 254 -3.07 15.22 4.72
CA THR A 254 -4.42 14.63 4.60
C THR A 254 -4.55 13.41 5.50
N LEU A 255 -3.56 12.50 5.45
CA LEU A 255 -3.51 11.30 6.28
C LEU A 255 -3.47 11.62 7.79
N LEU A 256 -2.59 12.54 8.21
CA LEU A 256 -2.37 12.85 9.63
C LEU A 256 -3.48 13.72 10.26
N LYS A 257 -4.24 14.46 9.44
CA LYS A 257 -5.43 15.21 9.89
C LYS A 257 -6.58 14.27 10.23
N ASP A 258 -6.76 13.20 9.46
CA ASP A 258 -7.89 12.28 9.62
C ASP A 258 -7.76 11.43 10.89
N GLY A 259 -8.83 11.41 11.70
CA GLY A 259 -8.89 10.64 12.94
C GLY A 259 -8.87 9.12 12.73
N LYS A 260 -9.30 8.61 11.56
CA LYS A 260 -9.30 7.19 11.23
C LYS A 260 -7.88 6.62 11.21
N PHE A 261 -6.91 7.38 10.69
CA PHE A 261 -5.50 6.99 10.68
C PHE A 261 -5.00 6.67 12.11
N TRP A 262 -5.25 7.58 13.05
CA TRP A 262 -4.82 7.41 14.44
C TRP A 262 -5.54 6.28 15.19
N LYS A 263 -6.71 5.81 14.71
CA LYS A 263 -7.38 4.63 15.27
C LYS A 263 -6.61 3.34 15.01
N HIS A 264 -5.86 3.25 13.91
CA HIS A 264 -5.02 2.06 13.59
C HIS A 264 -3.94 1.84 14.64
N GLY A 265 -3.42 2.91 15.24
CA GLY A 265 -2.48 2.85 16.35
C GLY A 265 -3.02 2.20 17.63
N LYS A 266 -4.35 2.09 17.76
CA LYS A 266 -5.05 1.42 18.87
C LYS A 266 -5.55 0.02 18.48
N SER A 267 -5.13 -0.49 17.32
CA SER A 267 -5.51 -1.83 16.86
C SER A 267 -5.00 -2.90 17.82
N THR A 268 -5.79 -3.95 18.00
CA THR A 268 -5.36 -5.16 18.73
C THR A 268 -4.42 -6.02 17.89
N ILE A 269 -4.27 -5.74 16.60
CA ILE A 269 -3.41 -6.48 15.68
C ILE A 269 -1.96 -5.97 15.81
N THR A 270 -1.09 -6.82 16.35
CA THR A 270 0.35 -6.53 16.59
C THR A 270 1.05 -5.96 15.35
N SER A 271 0.81 -6.53 14.16
CA SER A 271 1.48 -6.08 12.93
C SER A 271 1.06 -4.68 12.47
N ILE A 272 -0.19 -4.28 12.70
CA ILE A 272 -0.66 -2.92 12.40
C ILE A 272 0.00 -1.92 13.35
N LYS A 273 0.06 -2.23 14.65
CA LYS A 273 0.73 -1.37 15.64
C LYS A 273 2.22 -1.20 15.32
N ALA A 274 2.93 -2.29 15.05
CA ALA A 274 4.35 -2.23 14.67
C ALA A 274 4.55 -1.38 13.40
N ALA A 275 3.78 -1.63 12.35
CA ALA A 275 3.87 -0.86 11.10
C ALA A 275 3.53 0.63 11.28
N MET A 276 2.60 0.96 12.18
CA MET A 276 2.25 2.33 12.53
C MET A 276 3.46 3.08 13.12
N TYR A 277 4.13 2.49 14.12
CA TYR A 277 5.33 3.11 14.71
C TYR A 277 6.48 3.19 13.70
N THR A 278 6.71 2.14 12.91
CA THR A 278 7.71 2.15 11.84
C THR A 278 7.46 3.24 10.81
N PHE A 279 6.20 3.50 10.44
CA PHE A 279 5.84 4.62 9.57
C PHE A 279 6.08 5.97 10.24
N LEU A 280 5.65 6.17 11.49
CA LEU A 280 5.84 7.42 12.21
C LEU A 280 7.32 7.74 12.45
N ALA A 281 8.15 6.73 12.72
CA ALA A 281 9.60 6.88 12.78
C ALA A 281 10.14 7.47 11.48
N GLY A 282 9.69 6.93 10.35
CA GLY A 282 10.10 7.44 9.04
C GLY A 282 9.61 8.82 8.71
N LEU A 283 8.36 9.13 9.07
CA LEU A 283 7.84 10.47 8.93
C LEU A 283 8.71 11.49 9.68
N CYS A 284 9.13 11.19 10.91
CA CYS A 284 10.01 12.06 11.69
C CYS A 284 11.39 12.24 11.01
N GLN A 285 11.96 11.14 10.49
CA GLN A 285 13.28 11.15 9.86
C GLN A 285 13.30 11.89 8.51
N THR A 286 12.25 11.76 7.70
CA THR A 286 12.26 12.21 6.31
C THR A 286 11.41 13.45 6.05
N MET A 287 10.44 13.74 6.92
CA MET A 287 9.53 14.89 6.84
C MET A 287 9.38 15.57 8.22
N PRO A 288 10.50 16.03 8.83
CA PRO A 288 10.49 16.56 10.19
C PRO A 288 9.59 17.79 10.37
N ASP A 289 9.42 18.60 9.33
CA ASP A 289 8.53 19.77 9.36
C ASP A 289 7.05 19.35 9.43
N VAL A 290 6.65 18.31 8.71
CA VAL A 290 5.31 17.71 8.84
C VAL A 290 5.15 17.07 10.22
N ALA A 291 6.14 16.30 10.69
CA ALA A 291 6.09 15.72 12.03
C ALA A 291 5.94 16.78 13.13
N GLN A 292 6.61 17.93 12.98
CA GLN A 292 6.50 19.08 13.87
C GLN A 292 5.09 19.72 13.83
N GLU A 293 4.46 19.86 12.65
CA GLU A 293 3.07 20.36 12.54
C GLU A 293 2.08 19.49 13.34
N PHE A 294 2.33 18.18 13.41
CA PHE A 294 1.48 17.21 14.10
C PHE A 294 2.02 16.76 15.47
N SER A 295 3.00 17.46 16.06
CA SER A 295 3.65 17.08 17.34
C SER A 295 2.63 16.80 18.46
N LYS A 296 1.59 17.62 18.55
CA LYS A 296 0.50 17.49 19.55
C LYS A 296 -0.20 16.14 19.54
N LYS A 297 -0.27 15.47 18.40
CA LYS A 297 -0.81 14.11 18.27
C LYS A 297 0.29 13.07 18.37
N LEU A 298 1.40 13.32 17.66
CA LEU A 298 2.47 12.36 17.44
C LEU A 298 3.28 12.09 18.71
N SER A 299 3.64 13.13 19.46
CA SER A 299 4.43 13.01 20.69
C SER A 299 3.77 12.19 21.78
N PRO A 300 2.52 12.49 22.22
CA PRO A 300 1.85 11.65 23.21
C PRO A 300 1.51 10.27 22.66
N PHE A 301 1.33 10.11 21.34
CA PHE A 301 1.10 8.79 20.76
C PHE A 301 2.33 7.89 20.88
N ILE A 302 3.53 8.42 20.66
CA ILE A 302 4.78 7.65 20.73
C ILE A 302 5.28 7.54 22.18
N LEU A 303 5.49 8.66 22.87
CA LEU A 303 6.16 8.69 24.17
C LEU A 303 5.35 8.02 25.28
N ASN A 304 4.01 8.05 25.22
CA ASN A 304 3.18 7.36 26.20
C ASN A 304 3.10 5.85 25.98
N ASN A 305 3.80 5.29 24.98
CA ASN A 305 3.87 3.85 24.73
C ASN A 305 5.31 3.32 24.81
N ILE A 306 6.23 4.08 25.43
CA ILE A 306 7.63 3.68 25.60
C ILE A 306 7.82 2.36 26.40
N ASP A 307 6.80 1.98 27.17
CA ASP A 307 6.75 0.75 27.97
C ASP A 307 6.05 -0.43 27.26
N GLU A 308 5.96 -0.39 25.92
CA GLU A 308 5.50 -1.54 25.11
C GLU A 308 6.31 -2.79 25.46
N ARG A 309 5.62 -3.93 25.48
CA ARG A 309 6.15 -5.22 25.99
C ARG A 309 6.17 -6.30 24.93
N ASP A 310 5.34 -6.17 23.89
CA ASP A 310 5.32 -7.11 22.79
C ASP A 310 6.66 -7.03 22.02
N PRO A 311 7.48 -8.10 22.00
CA PRO A 311 8.80 -8.09 21.37
C PRO A 311 8.77 -7.76 19.87
N VAL A 312 7.62 -7.94 19.21
CA VAL A 312 7.43 -7.58 17.80
C VAL A 312 7.25 -6.09 17.60
N ILE A 313 6.69 -5.39 18.60
CA ILE A 313 6.34 -3.96 18.53
C ILE A 313 7.45 -3.10 19.15
N CYS A 314 8.12 -3.59 20.19
CA CYS A 314 9.16 -2.86 20.93
C CYS A 314 10.19 -2.18 20.02
N PRO A 315 10.82 -2.87 19.03
CA PRO A 315 11.81 -2.22 18.17
C PRO A 315 11.24 -1.04 17.38
N ALA A 316 10.01 -1.17 16.88
CA ALA A 316 9.35 -0.11 16.12
C ALA A 316 9.00 1.09 17.01
N VAL A 317 8.56 0.85 18.25
CA VAL A 317 8.30 1.93 19.23
C VAL A 317 9.58 2.68 19.54
N TRP A 318 10.69 1.98 19.83
CA TRP A 318 11.95 2.63 20.19
C TRP A 318 12.58 3.36 19.00
N GLU A 319 12.49 2.81 17.80
CA GLU A 319 12.85 3.54 16.57
C GLU A 319 12.03 4.85 16.45
N ALA A 320 10.72 4.79 16.70
CA ALA A 320 9.84 5.95 16.66
C ALA A 320 10.15 6.98 17.76
N VAL A 321 10.45 6.52 18.98
CA VAL A 321 10.89 7.36 20.11
C VAL A 321 12.17 8.10 19.74
N LEU A 322 13.21 7.38 19.28
CA LEU A 322 14.48 7.99 18.90
C LEU A 322 14.33 8.95 17.72
N SER A 323 13.50 8.60 16.74
CA SER A 323 13.23 9.48 15.60
C SER A 323 12.51 10.76 16.05
N LEU A 324 11.53 10.63 16.93
CA LEU A 324 10.80 11.77 17.48
C LEU A 324 11.74 12.75 18.19
N VAL A 325 12.52 12.27 19.17
CA VAL A 325 13.37 13.14 20.00
C VAL A 325 14.55 13.74 19.25
N ASN A 326 14.97 13.15 18.13
CA ASN A 326 16.05 13.69 17.30
C ASN A 326 15.57 14.72 16.28
N PHE A 327 14.34 14.58 15.77
CA PHE A 327 13.89 15.35 14.61
C PHE A 327 12.75 16.34 14.90
N VAL A 328 12.05 16.22 16.05
CA VAL A 328 10.95 17.11 16.45
C VAL A 328 11.33 17.84 17.73
N LYS A 329 11.48 19.17 17.64
CA LYS A 329 12.07 19.98 18.73
C LYS A 329 11.18 20.06 19.96
N ASP A 330 9.87 20.20 19.75
CA ASP A 330 8.90 20.43 20.83
C ASP A 330 8.21 19.13 21.25
N CYS A 331 8.83 17.97 21.04
CA CYS A 331 8.18 16.69 21.34
C CYS A 331 7.82 16.52 22.83
N TRP A 332 8.49 17.26 23.72
CA TRP A 332 8.28 17.21 25.16
C TRP A 332 7.11 18.08 25.66
N THR A 333 6.69 19.10 24.90
CA THR A 333 5.73 20.10 25.40
C THR A 333 4.31 19.57 25.51
N ASP A 334 3.94 18.64 24.64
CA ASP A 334 2.59 18.09 24.53
C ASP A 334 2.42 16.75 25.28
N VAL A 335 3.41 16.39 26.12
CA VAL A 335 3.43 15.13 26.87
C VAL A 335 3.47 15.43 28.36
N SER A 336 2.57 14.79 29.11
CA SER A 336 2.59 14.87 30.57
C SER A 336 3.72 14.02 31.13
N ILE A 337 4.89 14.63 31.35
CA ILE A 337 6.10 13.94 31.81
C ILE A 337 5.87 13.18 33.11
N GLU A 338 5.53 13.88 34.19
CA GLU A 338 5.42 13.28 35.54
C GLU A 338 4.27 12.26 35.66
N LYS A 339 3.17 12.47 34.93
CA LYS A 339 1.98 11.59 35.04
C LYS A 339 1.95 10.46 34.02
N SER A 340 2.74 10.51 32.94
CA SER A 340 2.65 9.55 31.85
C SER A 340 4.00 8.98 31.44
N LEU A 341 4.89 9.81 30.87
CA LEU A 341 6.16 9.33 30.33
C LEU A 341 7.07 8.73 31.42
N TRP A 342 7.31 9.48 32.51
CA TRP A 342 8.25 9.05 33.55
C TRP A 342 7.80 7.77 34.27
N PRO A 343 6.55 7.63 34.74
CA PRO A 343 6.09 6.38 35.35
C PRO A 343 6.27 5.16 34.44
N LYS A 344 6.03 5.31 33.13
CA LYS A 344 6.19 4.24 32.14
C LYS A 344 7.65 3.87 31.92
N LEU A 345 8.52 4.86 31.71
CA LEU A 345 9.96 4.65 31.54
C LEU A 345 10.58 4.03 32.79
N ARG A 346 10.28 4.57 33.97
CA ARG A 346 10.73 4.03 35.25
C ARG A 346 10.33 2.56 35.40
N ASN A 347 9.06 2.26 35.17
CA ASN A 347 8.53 0.91 35.26
C ASN A 347 9.21 -0.06 34.27
N LEU A 348 9.53 0.40 33.06
CA LEU A 348 10.31 -0.38 32.09
C LEU A 348 11.71 -0.70 32.61
N LEU A 349 12.42 0.30 33.16
CA LEU A 349 13.78 0.16 33.70
C LEU A 349 13.81 -0.77 34.93
N GLU A 350 12.91 -0.57 35.88
CA GLU A 350 12.83 -1.34 37.13
C GLU A 350 12.57 -2.83 36.93
N ASN A 351 11.96 -3.17 35.79
CA ASN A 351 11.61 -4.53 35.39
C ASN A 351 12.56 -5.10 34.32
N GLY A 352 13.75 -4.51 34.13
CA GLY A 352 14.75 -5.05 33.19
C GLY A 352 14.22 -5.14 31.75
N CYS A 353 13.46 -4.13 31.31
CA CYS A 353 12.81 -4.10 30.00
C CYS A 353 11.83 -5.27 29.74
N TYR A 354 11.32 -5.93 30.80
CA TYR A 354 10.41 -7.08 30.69
C TYR A 354 10.95 -8.23 29.83
N GLY A 355 12.26 -8.45 29.86
CA GLY A 355 12.92 -9.49 29.04
C GLY A 355 13.23 -9.05 27.59
N ASN A 356 12.91 -7.81 27.21
CA ASN A 356 13.25 -7.23 25.91
C ASN A 356 14.57 -6.43 25.93
N CYS A 357 15.46 -6.67 26.89
CA CYS A 357 16.67 -5.89 27.10
C CYS A 357 17.57 -5.86 25.85
N SER A 358 17.74 -6.98 25.14
CA SER A 358 18.52 -7.03 23.89
C SER A 358 17.94 -6.17 22.75
N LEU A 359 16.64 -5.87 22.79
CA LEU A 359 15.95 -5.06 21.80
C LEU A 359 15.93 -3.57 22.17
N ILE A 360 15.89 -3.25 23.47
CA ILE A 360 15.66 -1.89 23.98
C ILE A 360 16.94 -1.22 24.48
N ALA A 361 17.85 -1.97 25.10
CA ALA A 361 19.06 -1.42 25.71
C ALA A 361 19.94 -0.59 24.75
N PRO A 362 20.09 -0.96 23.45
CA PRO A 362 20.82 -0.12 22.49
C PRO A 362 20.26 1.30 22.34
N ASP A 363 18.96 1.50 22.61
CA ASP A 363 18.25 2.75 22.39
C ASP A 363 18.14 3.62 23.65
N LEU A 364 18.36 3.04 24.84
CA LEU A 364 18.23 3.72 26.12
C LEU A 364 19.22 4.89 26.30
N LEU A 365 20.50 4.67 25.95
CA LEU A 365 21.52 5.71 26.05
C LEU A 365 21.35 6.82 24.98
N PRO A 366 21.09 6.49 23.69
CA PRO A 366 20.70 7.50 22.72
C PRO A 366 19.48 8.32 23.16
N PHE A 367 18.46 7.68 23.73
CA PHE A 367 17.27 8.36 24.22
C PHE A 367 17.60 9.34 25.34
N ILE A 368 18.26 8.88 26.42
CA ILE A 368 18.53 9.74 27.58
C ILE A 368 19.45 10.92 27.21
N SER A 369 20.35 10.75 26.23
CA SER A 369 21.19 11.85 25.71
C SER A 369 20.42 13.01 25.07
N LYS A 370 19.14 12.80 24.72
CA LYS A 370 18.25 13.79 24.10
C LYS A 370 17.20 14.34 25.06
N VAL A 371 17.11 13.78 26.26
CA VAL A 371 16.17 14.22 27.29
C VAL A 371 16.65 15.55 27.90
N PRO A 372 15.80 16.58 27.99
CA PRO A 372 16.16 17.82 28.68
C PRO A 372 16.57 17.56 30.15
N PRO A 373 17.63 18.21 30.66
CA PRO A 373 18.13 17.99 32.03
C PRO A 373 17.10 18.37 33.10
N ASP A 374 16.19 19.29 32.78
CA ASP A 374 15.13 19.81 33.63
C ASP A 374 13.76 19.15 33.38
N LEU A 375 13.71 18.03 32.62
CA LEU A 375 12.46 17.38 32.23
C LEU A 375 11.59 16.98 33.45
N LEU A 376 12.21 16.65 34.60
CA LEU A 376 11.52 16.37 35.88
C LEU A 376 11.43 17.59 36.81
N LYS A 377 11.47 18.82 36.27
CA LYS A 377 11.42 20.11 36.99
C LYS A 377 12.53 20.35 38.02
N GLU A 378 13.55 19.51 38.00
CA GLU A 378 14.73 19.58 38.84
C GLU A 378 15.93 19.17 37.98
N GLU A 379 16.98 19.98 38.00
CA GLU A 379 18.13 19.83 37.13
C GLU A 379 18.82 18.48 37.37
N ASN A 380 19.08 17.75 36.29
CA ASN A 380 19.75 16.44 36.27
C ASN A 380 19.04 15.30 37.01
N LYS A 381 17.88 15.54 37.63
CA LYS A 381 17.12 14.50 38.35
C LYS A 381 16.80 13.31 37.46
N ILE A 382 16.40 13.56 36.22
CA ILE A 382 16.05 12.50 35.27
C ILE A 382 17.22 11.55 35.02
N TYR A 383 18.47 12.03 34.95
CA TYR A 383 19.64 11.19 34.73
C TYR A 383 19.94 10.31 35.95
N VAL A 384 19.89 10.91 37.15
CA VAL A 384 20.09 10.19 38.41
C VAL A 384 19.05 9.09 38.56
N GLU A 385 17.77 9.44 38.38
CA GLU A 385 16.67 8.50 38.50
C GLU A 385 16.71 7.41 37.42
N PHE A 386 17.10 7.76 36.18
CA PHE A 386 17.25 6.79 35.10
C PHE A 386 18.31 5.74 35.42
N LEU A 387 19.48 6.15 35.90
CA LEU A 387 20.56 5.23 36.29
C LEU A 387 20.21 4.41 37.54
N ASN A 388 19.51 5.01 38.52
CA ASN A 388 19.09 4.31 39.74
C ASN A 388 18.10 3.17 39.47
N HIS A 389 17.19 3.37 38.51
CA HIS A 389 16.17 2.39 38.18
C HIS A 389 16.61 1.39 37.12
N MET A 390 17.71 1.66 36.41
CA MET A 390 18.27 0.74 35.42
C MET A 390 18.80 -0.52 36.11
N LYS A 391 18.10 -1.64 35.91
CA LYS A 391 18.59 -2.96 36.28
C LYS A 391 19.22 -3.64 35.08
N LEU A 392 20.31 -4.37 35.32
CA LEU A 392 20.77 -5.39 34.38
C LEU A 392 19.66 -6.45 34.29
N GLY A 393 19.05 -6.54 33.10
CA GLY A 393 17.99 -7.51 32.78
C GLY A 393 18.54 -8.90 32.54
#